data_AF-A0A1H9W294-F1
#
_entry.id   AF-A0A1H9W294-F1
#
_cell.length_a   1.000
_cell.length_b   1.000
_cell.length_c   1.000
_cell.angle_alpha   90.00
_cell.angle_beta   90.00
_cell.angle_gamma   90.00
#
_symmetry.space_group_name_H-M   'P 1'
#
loop_
_entity.id
_entity.type
_entity.pdbx_description
1 polymer ?
#
loop_
_entity_poly.entity_id
_entity_poly.type
_entity_poly.pdbx_seq_one_letter_code
_entity_poly.pdbx_strand_id
1 'polypeptide(L)'
;MKTIIRMIPIIFLLCAVFPIQSRALSCEEVKEPVIDHYDLAVAGTVLEVSKNKVMIEVEQSWKREVSSPLIFHTDLTWGFGFEKDRHYLIYLDERNGDYDNSPCSPVERGDAPERLGNMEPMSPEEDGNAGLKMWMLFRIEKIVLFGVLLIVTLGIIILYSYRKRIQLKG
;
A
#
# COMPACT_ATOMS: atom_id res chain seq x y z
N MET A 1 50.79 -10.93 -7.74
CA MET A 1 50.05 -10.77 -6.46
C MET A 1 49.96 -9.33 -5.95
N LYS A 2 51.05 -8.54 -5.89
CA LYS A 2 51.02 -7.16 -5.36
C LYS A 2 50.13 -6.17 -6.15
N THR A 3 49.98 -6.35 -7.45
CA THR A 3 49.11 -5.52 -8.32
C THR A 3 47.62 -5.81 -8.13
N ILE A 4 47.24 -7.06 -7.88
CA ILE A 4 45.84 -7.46 -7.66
C ILE A 4 45.32 -6.87 -6.34
N ILE A 5 46.15 -6.88 -5.28
CA ILE A 5 45.78 -6.32 -3.96
C ILE A 5 45.54 -4.80 -4.02
N ARG A 6 46.24 -4.08 -4.91
CA ARG A 6 46.05 -2.63 -5.09
C ARG A 6 44.78 -2.26 -5.87
N MET A 7 44.21 -3.18 -6.64
CA MET A 7 43.00 -2.95 -7.44
C MET A 7 41.71 -3.13 -6.61
N ILE A 8 41.76 -3.89 -5.51
CA ILE A 8 40.62 -4.16 -4.62
C ILE A 8 39.94 -2.88 -4.08
N PRO A 9 40.66 -1.88 -3.52
CA PRO A 9 40.01 -0.67 -3.01
C PRO A 9 39.38 0.16 -4.12
N ILE A 10 39.95 0.16 -5.34
CA ILE A 10 39.41 0.88 -6.50
C ILE A 10 38.10 0.23 -6.97
N ILE A 11 38.05 -1.10 -7.01
CA ILE A 11 36.84 -1.85 -7.35
C ILE A 11 35.74 -1.61 -6.31
N PHE A 12 36.09 -1.61 -5.02
CA PHE A 12 35.14 -1.34 -3.93
C PHE A 12 34.58 0.08 -4.00
N LEU A 13 35.43 1.07 -4.32
CA LEU A 13 35.03 2.46 -4.52
C LEU A 13 34.10 2.60 -5.73
N LEU A 14 34.39 1.92 -6.84
CA LEU A 14 33.53 1.93 -8.02
C LEU A 14 32.16 1.32 -7.73
N CYS A 15 32.08 0.19 -7.02
CA CYS A 15 30.80 -0.41 -6.62
C CYS A 15 29.98 0.48 -5.65
N ALA A 16 30.62 1.34 -4.87
CA ALA A 16 29.93 2.26 -3.96
C ALA A 16 29.38 3.51 -4.67
N VAL A 17 29.96 3.91 -5.80
CA VAL A 17 29.59 5.14 -6.53
C VAL A 17 28.49 4.88 -7.56
N PHE A 18 28.33 3.66 -8.06
CA PHE A 18 27.23 3.33 -8.99
C PHE A 18 26.00 2.87 -8.20
N PRO A 19 24.93 3.69 -8.10
CA PRO A 19 23.65 3.20 -7.61
C PRO A 19 23.19 2.07 -8.54
N ILE A 20 23.01 0.88 -7.98
CA ILE A 20 22.85 -0.37 -8.74
C ILE A 20 21.57 -0.35 -9.59
N GLN A 21 20.58 0.51 -9.29
CA GLN A 21 19.37 0.68 -10.10
C GLN A 21 18.83 2.10 -10.00
N SER A 22 18.95 2.88 -11.07
CA SER A 22 18.06 4.02 -11.32
C SER A 22 16.79 3.46 -11.95
N ARG A 23 15.71 3.33 -11.17
CA ARG A 23 14.39 3.04 -11.75
C ARG A 23 13.82 4.36 -12.24
N ALA A 24 13.55 4.45 -13.53
CA ALA A 24 12.81 5.57 -14.11
C ALA A 24 11.39 5.08 -14.38
N LEU A 25 10.40 5.74 -13.77
CA LEU A 25 9.01 5.56 -14.13
C LEU A 25 8.75 6.40 -15.38
N SER A 26 8.28 5.78 -16.46
CA SER A 26 7.85 6.47 -17.68
C SER A 26 6.39 6.15 -17.89
N CYS A 27 5.53 7.15 -17.73
CA CYS A 27 4.11 7.03 -17.97
C CYS A 27 3.79 7.43 -19.42
N GLU A 28 3.01 6.61 -20.10
CA GLU A 28 2.45 6.98 -21.40
C GLU A 28 1.25 7.90 -21.20
N GLU A 29 1.07 8.87 -22.09
CA GLU A 29 -0.10 9.74 -22.07
C GLU A 29 -1.36 8.93 -22.40
N VAL A 30 -2.33 8.94 -21.48
CA VAL A 30 -3.61 8.25 -21.64
C VAL A 30 -4.52 9.09 -22.54
N LYS A 31 -5.13 8.45 -23.55
CA LYS A 31 -6.07 9.11 -24.45
C LYS A 31 -7.43 9.30 -23.77
N GLU A 32 -8.14 10.36 -24.15
CA GLU A 32 -9.48 10.60 -23.64
C GLU A 32 -10.54 9.76 -24.38
N PRO A 33 -11.61 9.31 -23.68
CA PRO A 33 -11.86 9.53 -22.26
C PRO A 33 -11.05 8.55 -21.37
N VAL A 34 -10.44 9.09 -20.32
CA VAL A 34 -9.50 8.37 -19.45
C VAL A 34 -10.13 7.10 -18.87
N ILE A 35 -11.42 7.16 -18.51
CA ILE A 35 -12.16 6.06 -17.90
C ILE A 35 -12.11 4.77 -18.71
N ASP A 36 -11.98 4.84 -20.04
CA ASP A 36 -11.98 3.66 -20.91
C ASP A 36 -10.76 2.76 -20.70
N HIS A 37 -9.67 3.32 -20.16
CA HIS A 37 -8.41 2.62 -19.92
C HIS A 37 -8.33 1.89 -18.57
N TYR A 38 -9.30 2.09 -17.69
CA TYR A 38 -9.31 1.55 -16.33
C TYR A 38 -10.59 0.75 -16.06
N ASP A 39 -10.55 -0.20 -15.13
CA ASP A 39 -11.72 -1.04 -14.83
C ASP A 39 -12.79 -0.31 -14.00
N LEU A 40 -12.36 0.69 -13.23
CA LEU A 40 -13.19 1.40 -12.27
C LEU A 40 -12.70 2.84 -12.09
N ALA A 41 -13.62 3.77 -11.89
CA ALA A 41 -13.31 5.03 -11.24
C ALA A 41 -14.18 5.21 -10.01
N VAL A 42 -13.61 5.81 -8.96
CA VAL A 42 -14.31 6.13 -7.71
C VAL A 42 -14.00 7.56 -7.32
N ALA A 43 -15.02 8.25 -6.80
CA ALA A 43 -14.88 9.53 -6.14
C ALA A 43 -15.28 9.38 -4.67
N GLY A 44 -14.51 10.01 -3.79
CA GLY A 44 -14.79 9.94 -2.36
C GLY A 44 -13.63 10.40 -1.48
N THR A 45 -13.80 10.19 -0.18
CA THR A 45 -12.90 10.72 0.84
C THR A 45 -11.96 9.65 1.39
N VAL A 46 -10.65 9.91 1.39
CA VAL A 46 -9.65 8.98 1.93
C VAL A 46 -9.77 8.91 3.45
N LEU A 47 -10.08 7.72 3.97
CA LEU A 47 -10.21 7.46 5.39
C LEU A 47 -8.86 7.18 6.06
N GLU A 48 -7.96 6.47 5.36
CA GLU A 48 -6.67 6.07 5.92
C GLU A 48 -5.68 5.66 4.81
N VAL A 49 -4.39 5.93 5.03
CA VAL A 49 -3.29 5.59 4.12
C VAL A 49 -2.25 4.77 4.90
N SER A 50 -1.88 3.58 4.41
CA SER A 50 -0.87 2.72 5.05
C SER A 50 0.00 2.02 4.02
N LYS A 51 1.30 2.32 4.02
CA LYS A 51 2.38 1.73 3.19
C LYS A 51 2.08 1.63 1.69
N ASN A 52 1.22 0.70 1.30
CA ASN A 52 0.85 0.40 -0.09
C ASN A 52 -0.65 0.16 -0.26
N LYS A 53 -1.47 0.59 0.71
CA LYS A 53 -2.92 0.47 0.71
C LYS A 53 -3.54 1.80 1.09
N VAL A 54 -4.63 2.12 0.42
CA VAL A 54 -5.45 3.30 0.70
C VAL A 54 -6.87 2.82 0.87
N MET A 55 -7.53 3.35 1.89
CA MET A 55 -8.95 3.10 2.13
C MET A 55 -9.72 4.39 1.89
N ILE A 56 -10.75 4.30 1.07
CA ILE A 56 -11.59 5.41 0.65
C ILE A 56 -13.05 5.11 0.98
N GLU A 57 -13.71 6.09 1.58
CA GLU A 57 -15.16 6.14 1.63
C GLU A 57 -15.64 6.58 0.25
N VAL A 58 -16.12 5.62 -0.53
CA VAL A 58 -16.63 5.87 -1.88
C VAL A 58 -17.97 6.58 -1.74
N GLU A 59 -18.15 7.66 -2.50
CA GLU A 59 -19.41 8.41 -2.62
C GLU A 59 -20.06 8.15 -3.99
N GLN A 60 -19.23 8.01 -5.03
CA GLN A 60 -19.65 7.72 -6.39
C GLN A 60 -18.69 6.74 -7.06
N SER A 61 -19.20 5.88 -7.93
CA SER A 61 -18.39 5.02 -8.79
C SER A 61 -18.88 5.01 -10.23
N TRP A 62 -17.98 4.69 -11.15
CA TRP A 62 -18.27 4.57 -12.58
C TRP A 62 -17.83 3.19 -13.09
N LYS A 63 -18.41 2.76 -14.22
CA LYS A 63 -18.30 1.40 -14.81
C LYS A 63 -18.93 0.27 -14.00
N ARG A 64 -18.82 0.30 -12.67
CA ARG A 64 -19.44 -0.70 -11.78
C ARG A 64 -19.74 -0.13 -10.41
N GLU A 65 -20.72 -0.75 -9.77
CA GLU A 65 -21.03 -0.54 -8.36
C GLU A 65 -19.95 -1.21 -7.49
N VAL A 66 -19.60 -0.54 -6.38
CA VAL A 66 -18.62 -1.02 -5.41
C VAL A 66 -19.11 -0.76 -4.00
N SER A 67 -18.62 -1.54 -3.05
CA SER A 67 -18.89 -1.30 -1.63
C SER A 67 -18.11 -0.10 -1.10
N SER A 68 -18.72 0.63 -0.18
CA SER A 68 -18.04 1.63 0.64
C SER A 68 -17.92 1.12 2.08
N PRO A 69 -16.72 1.16 2.69
CA PRO A 69 -15.46 1.67 2.18
C PRO A 69 -14.74 0.68 1.23
N LEU A 70 -14.04 1.23 0.24
CA LEU A 70 -13.20 0.48 -0.69
C LEU A 70 -11.73 0.54 -0.27
N ILE A 71 -11.02 -0.58 -0.40
CA ILE A 71 -9.57 -0.64 -0.20
C ILE A 71 -8.92 -0.96 -1.53
N PHE A 72 -7.90 -0.18 -1.89
CA PHE A 72 -7.09 -0.43 -3.07
C PHE A 72 -5.60 -0.34 -2.74
N HIS A 73 -4.80 -0.97 -3.60
CA HIS A 73 -3.35 -0.99 -3.51
C HIS A 73 -2.75 0.15 -4.32
N THR A 74 -1.61 0.70 -3.87
CA THR A 74 -0.86 1.69 -4.64
C THR A 74 0.59 1.71 -4.20
N ASP A 75 1.51 2.08 -5.08
CA ASP A 75 2.91 2.32 -4.71
C ASP A 75 3.06 3.78 -4.26
N LEU A 76 3.12 4.04 -2.95
CA LEU A 76 3.29 5.41 -2.43
C LEU A 76 4.68 6.02 -2.69
N THR A 77 5.63 5.26 -3.25
CA THR A 77 6.96 5.76 -3.63
C THR A 77 6.93 6.38 -5.02
N TRP A 78 6.19 5.77 -5.93
CA TRP A 78 6.16 6.15 -7.35
C TRP A 78 4.82 6.72 -7.82
N GLY A 79 3.74 6.39 -7.11
CA GLY A 79 2.38 6.78 -7.43
C GLY A 79 1.90 7.99 -6.65
N PHE A 80 0.59 8.17 -6.63
CA PHE A 80 -0.02 9.36 -6.06
C PHE A 80 0.09 9.38 -4.53
N GLY A 81 0.49 10.52 -3.99
CA GLY A 81 0.60 10.75 -2.54
C GLY A 81 -0.76 11.05 -1.92
N PHE A 82 -1.57 10.02 -1.66
CA PHE A 82 -2.87 10.18 -1.00
C PHE A 82 -2.72 10.76 0.40
N GLU A 83 -3.62 11.67 0.74
CA GLU A 83 -3.70 12.32 2.06
C GLU A 83 -5.03 11.94 2.71
N LYS A 84 -4.99 11.68 4.02
CA LYS A 84 -6.18 11.39 4.82
C LYS A 84 -7.13 12.60 4.85
N ASP A 85 -8.44 12.33 4.93
CA ASP A 85 -9.54 13.31 4.99
C ASP A 85 -9.61 14.21 3.75
N ARG A 86 -9.08 13.73 2.63
CA ARG A 86 -9.07 14.46 1.35
C ARG A 86 -9.87 13.69 0.32
N HIS A 87 -10.59 14.46 -0.49
CA HIS A 87 -11.48 13.95 -1.53
C HIS A 87 -10.76 13.85 -2.88
N TYR A 88 -10.94 12.73 -3.57
CA TYR A 88 -10.29 12.44 -4.84
C TYR A 88 -11.21 11.70 -5.80
N LEU A 89 -10.99 11.92 -7.10
CA LEU A 89 -11.36 11.02 -8.18
C LEU A 89 -10.16 10.11 -8.52
N ILE A 90 -10.38 8.81 -8.47
CA ILE A 90 -9.33 7.79 -8.57
C ILE A 90 -9.72 6.76 -9.62
N TYR A 91 -8.80 6.49 -10.55
CA TYR A 91 -8.95 5.42 -11.54
C TYR A 91 -8.17 4.16 -11.09
N LEU A 92 -8.83 3.01 -11.16
CA LEU A 92 -8.40 1.74 -10.59
C LEU A 92 -8.48 0.61 -11.63
N ASP A 93 -7.48 -0.26 -11.60
CA ASP A 93 -7.48 -1.54 -12.31
C ASP A 93 -7.86 -2.67 -11.35
N GLU A 94 -8.59 -3.67 -11.82
CA GLU A 94 -8.86 -4.89 -11.06
C GLU A 94 -7.80 -5.96 -11.37
N ARG A 95 -7.12 -6.45 -10.33
CA ARG A 95 -6.13 -7.53 -10.43
C ARG A 95 -6.44 -8.59 -9.38
N ASN A 96 -6.87 -9.77 -9.85
CA ASN A 96 -7.22 -10.92 -8.99
C ASN A 96 -8.31 -10.62 -7.95
N GLY A 97 -9.28 -9.75 -8.26
CA GLY A 97 -10.35 -9.36 -7.35
C GLY A 97 -9.98 -8.26 -6.35
N ASP A 98 -8.73 -7.78 -6.37
CA ASP A 98 -8.28 -6.60 -5.65
C ASP A 98 -8.16 -5.41 -6.61
N TYR A 99 -8.35 -4.19 -6.10
CA TYR A 99 -8.15 -2.97 -6.89
C TYR A 99 -6.75 -2.40 -6.67
N ASP A 100 -6.15 -1.89 -7.74
CA ASP A 100 -4.84 -1.25 -7.72
C ASP A 100 -4.88 0.11 -8.45
N ASN A 101 -4.27 1.12 -7.83
CA ASN A 101 -3.97 2.40 -8.44
C ASN A 101 -2.49 2.40 -8.87
N SER A 102 -2.29 2.16 -10.17
CA SER A 102 -0.97 2.21 -10.79
C SER A 102 -0.33 3.59 -10.61
N PRO A 103 1.01 3.69 -10.48
CA PRO A 103 1.71 4.96 -10.39
C PRO A 103 1.44 5.96 -11.51
N CYS A 104 1.07 5.45 -12.70
CA CYS A 104 0.73 6.25 -13.87
C CYS A 104 -0.77 6.50 -14.02
N SER A 105 -1.58 5.98 -13.10
CA SER A 105 -3.01 6.24 -13.09
C SER A 105 -3.26 7.68 -12.67
N PRO A 106 -4.06 8.44 -13.43
CA PRO A 106 -4.40 9.80 -13.04
C PRO A 106 -5.21 9.78 -11.74
N VAL A 107 -4.99 10.79 -10.92
CA VAL A 107 -5.74 11.04 -9.69
C VAL A 107 -5.98 12.54 -9.62
N GLU A 108 -7.23 12.91 -9.37
CA GLU A 108 -7.65 14.31 -9.35
C GLU A 108 -8.21 14.64 -7.96
N ARG A 109 -7.91 15.84 -7.45
CA ARG A 109 -8.46 16.30 -6.17
C ARG A 109 -9.85 16.86 -6.38
N GLY A 110 -10.81 16.39 -5.58
CA GLY A 110 -12.23 16.74 -5.68
C GLY A 110 -12.95 16.00 -6.81
N ASP A 111 -14.15 16.48 -7.14
CA ASP A 111 -14.97 15.95 -8.21
C ASP A 111 -14.53 16.53 -9.56
N ALA A 112 -13.92 15.71 -10.42
CA ALA A 112 -13.59 16.12 -11.79
C ALA A 112 -14.38 15.27 -12.82
N PRO A 113 -15.70 15.50 -12.95
CA PRO A 113 -16.57 14.68 -13.80
C PRO A 113 -16.27 14.82 -15.30
N GLU A 114 -15.53 15.85 -15.72
CA GLU A 114 -15.30 16.16 -17.14
C GLU A 114 -14.57 15.02 -17.88
N ARG A 115 -13.71 14.28 -17.18
CA ARG A 115 -12.91 13.17 -17.75
C ARG A 115 -13.58 11.79 -17.67
N LEU A 116 -14.77 11.74 -17.08
CA LEU A 116 -15.61 10.55 -16.99
C LEU A 116 -16.61 10.46 -18.17
N GLY A 117 -16.58 11.44 -19.07
CA GLY A 117 -17.48 11.51 -20.22
C GLY A 117 -18.93 11.70 -19.81
N ASN A 118 -19.87 11.12 -20.57
CA ASN A 118 -21.31 11.17 -20.28
C ASN A 118 -21.80 10.02 -19.38
N MET A 119 -20.91 9.36 -18.62
CA MET A 119 -21.31 8.25 -17.76
C MET A 119 -21.99 8.77 -16.49
N GLU A 120 -23.14 8.19 -16.16
CA GLU A 120 -23.82 8.50 -14.90
C GLU A 120 -23.08 7.83 -13.73
N PRO A 121 -22.89 8.55 -12.60
CA PRO A 121 -22.32 7.98 -11.39
C PRO A 121 -23.30 6.97 -10.77
N MET A 122 -22.74 5.91 -10.21
CA MET A 122 -23.46 4.93 -9.40
C MET A 122 -23.18 5.21 -7.92
N SER A 123 -24.20 5.05 -7.08
CA SER A 123 -24.02 5.08 -5.63
C SER A 123 -23.33 3.80 -5.16
N PRO A 124 -22.53 3.85 -4.09
CA PRO A 124 -21.90 2.67 -3.53
C PRO A 124 -22.91 1.78 -2.80
N GLU A 125 -22.60 0.49 -2.72
CA GLU A 125 -23.28 -0.45 -1.83
C GLU A 125 -22.80 -0.23 -0.38
N GLU A 126 -23.72 -0.12 0.58
CA GLU A 126 -23.36 -0.01 1.99
C GLU A 126 -22.75 -1.33 2.50
N ASP A 127 -21.47 -1.31 2.89
CA ASP A 127 -20.86 -2.45 3.57
C ASP A 127 -21.00 -2.31 5.10
N GLY A 128 -21.93 -3.08 5.68
CA GLY A 128 -22.15 -3.15 7.13
C GLY A 128 -20.93 -3.58 7.96
N ASN A 129 -19.84 -4.05 7.33
CA ASN A 129 -18.60 -4.46 7.99
C ASN A 129 -17.44 -3.46 7.84
N ALA A 130 -17.71 -2.23 7.39
CA ALA A 130 -16.73 -1.14 7.25
C ALA A 130 -15.76 -1.01 8.43
N GLY A 131 -16.30 -0.96 9.66
CA GLY A 131 -15.51 -0.81 10.89
C GLY A 131 -14.59 -2.00 11.18
N LEU A 132 -15.00 -3.22 10.81
CA LEU A 132 -14.19 -4.43 10.99
C LEU A 132 -13.03 -4.46 9.99
N LYS A 133 -13.29 -4.11 8.71
CA LYS A 133 -12.25 -4.01 7.67
C LYS A 133 -11.17 -3.00 8.08
N MET A 134 -11.57 -1.83 8.58
CA MET A 134 -10.66 -0.82 9.12
C MET A 134 -9.86 -1.36 10.32
N TRP A 135 -10.50 -2.07 11.25
CA TRP A 135 -9.78 -2.62 12.39
C TRP A 135 -8.75 -3.71 12.00
N MET A 136 -9.11 -4.60 11.06
CA MET A 136 -8.23 -5.70 10.64
C MET A 136 -7.02 -5.21 9.83
N LEU A 137 -7.23 -4.36 8.82
CA LEU A 137 -6.14 -3.95 7.92
C LEU A 137 -5.02 -3.17 8.63
N PHE A 138 -5.36 -2.29 9.58
CA PHE A 138 -4.38 -1.38 10.17
C PHE A 138 -3.78 -1.87 11.50
N ARG A 139 -4.32 -2.92 12.14
CA ARG A 139 -3.77 -3.44 13.42
C ARG A 139 -3.07 -4.78 13.34
N ILE A 140 -3.37 -5.63 12.36
CA ILE A 140 -2.82 -6.99 12.33
C ILE A 140 -1.29 -6.97 12.25
N GLU A 141 -0.69 -6.09 11.45
CA GLU A 141 0.78 -6.01 11.37
C GLU A 141 1.44 -5.71 12.73
N LYS A 142 0.85 -4.80 13.52
CA LYS A 142 1.36 -4.47 14.85
C LYS A 142 1.08 -5.59 15.84
N ILE A 143 -0.11 -6.19 15.82
CA ILE A 143 -0.50 -7.28 16.73
C ILE A 143 0.41 -8.51 16.53
N VAL A 144 0.71 -8.87 15.29
CA VAL A 144 1.59 -10.02 14.99
C VAL A 144 2.99 -9.77 15.55
N LEU A 145 3.56 -8.58 15.34
CA LEU A 145 4.89 -8.22 15.86
C LEU A 145 4.94 -8.29 17.40
N PHE A 146 3.96 -7.69 18.07
CA PHE A 146 3.88 -7.72 19.53
C PHE A 146 3.64 -9.14 20.06
N GLY A 147 2.78 -9.93 19.40
CA GLY A 147 2.50 -11.31 19.77
C GLY A 147 3.76 -12.19 19.74
N VAL A 148 4.57 -12.09 18.67
CA VAL A 148 5.84 -12.83 18.55
C VAL A 148 6.81 -12.43 19.66
N LEU A 149 6.95 -11.13 19.93
CA LEU A 149 7.84 -10.63 20.98
C LEU A 149 7.43 -11.15 22.37
N LEU A 150 6.12 -11.20 22.64
CA LEU A 150 5.57 -11.68 23.91
C LEU A 150 5.83 -13.18 24.11
N ILE A 151 5.67 -13.99 23.06
CA ILE A 151 5.99 -15.42 23.11
C ILE A 151 7.48 -15.65 23.39
N VAL A 152 8.37 -14.90 22.72
CA VAL A 152 9.82 -15.02 22.94
C VAL A 152 10.21 -14.64 24.38
N THR A 153 9.69 -13.52 24.88
CA THR A 153 9.98 -13.06 26.25
C THR A 153 9.47 -14.04 27.31
N LEU A 154 8.26 -14.59 27.16
CA LEU A 154 7.74 -15.63 28.03
C LEU A 154 8.58 -16.90 27.97
N GLY A 155 9.00 -17.32 26.78
CA GLY A 155 9.89 -18.47 26.60
C GLY A 155 11.22 -18.32 27.36
N ILE A 156 11.83 -17.13 27.30
CA ILE A 156 13.06 -16.81 28.04
C ILE A 156 12.81 -16.85 29.56
N ILE A 157 11.72 -16.25 30.03
CA ILE A 157 11.36 -16.23 31.47
C ILE A 157 11.15 -17.66 31.98
N ILE A 158 10.41 -18.47 31.23
CA ILE A 158 10.18 -19.88 31.55
C ILE A 158 11.52 -20.61 31.64
N LEU A 159 12.36 -20.55 30.60
CA LEU A 159 13.68 -21.20 30.60
C LEU A 159 14.57 -20.75 31.76
N TYR A 160 14.59 -19.46 32.08
CA TYR A 160 15.34 -18.92 33.21
C TYR A 160 14.84 -19.47 34.54
N SER A 161 13.51 -19.50 34.73
CA SER A 161 12.87 -20.03 35.93
C SER A 161 13.15 -21.54 36.12
N TYR A 162 13.17 -22.32 35.03
CA TYR A 162 13.52 -23.73 35.05
C TYR A 162 15.00 -23.95 35.42
N ARG A 163 15.93 -23.19 34.80
CA ARG A 163 17.36 -23.27 35.11
C ARG A 163 17.66 -22.93 36.57
N LYS A 164 17.03 -21.87 37.11
CA LYS A 164 17.18 -21.48 38.51
C LYS A 164 16.67 -22.56 39.47
N ARG A 165 15.55 -23.22 39.15
CA ARG A 165 15.02 -24.33 39.96
C ARG A 165 15.92 -25.57 39.97
N ILE A 166 16.64 -25.84 38.88
CA ILE A 166 17.59 -26.96 38.80
C ILE A 166 18.82 -26.66 39.67
N GLN A 167 19.37 -25.44 39.60
CA GLN A 167 20.52 -25.02 40.40
C GLN A 167 20.25 -24.97 41.92
N LEU A 168 18.99 -24.83 42.34
CA LEU A 168 18.61 -24.86 43.76
C LEU A 168 18.35 -26.28 44.30
N LYS A 169 18.35 -27.29 43.43
CA LYS A 169 18.08 -28.70 43.79
C LYS A 169 19.33 -29.61 43.71
N GLY A 170 20.46 -29.10 43.22
CA GLY A 170 21.77 -29.77 43.27
C GLY A 170 22.61 -29.19 44.39
#